data_AF-A0A7K6BNP5-F1
#
_entry.id   AF-A0A7K6BNP5-F1
#
_cell.length_a   1.000
_cell.length_b   1.000
_cell.length_c   1.000
_cell.angle_alpha   90.00
_cell.angle_beta   90.00
_cell.angle_gamma   90.00
#
_symmetry.space_group_name_H-M   'P 1'
#
loop_
_entity.id
_entity.type
_entity.pdbx_description
1 polymer ?
#
loop_
_entity_poly.entity_id
_entity_poly.type
_entity_poly.pdbx_seq_one_letter_code
_entity_poly.pdbx_strand_id
1 'polypeptide(L)'
;MSSDFESYEQDFAVLTAEITGRIGKVPKLVGDEKKQMVANVEKQLEEARELLEQMELEVREIPPQSRGMYSSRMRSYKQEMGKLEADFKRSRIAYSDEVRNELLGDDGNSSENQRAHLLDNTERLERSSRRLEAGYQIAVETEQIGQEMLENLSHDREKIQRARERLRETDANLGKSSRILTGMLRR
;
A
#
# COMPACT_ATOMS: atom_id res chain seq x y z
N MET A 1 -13.53 -24.39 -11.67
CA MET A 1 -12.99 -23.54 -10.60
C MET A 1 -12.90 -22.09 -11.09
N SER A 2 -14.04 -21.52 -11.48
CA SER A 2 -14.20 -20.14 -12.00
C SER A 2 -15.53 -19.51 -11.52
N SER A 3 -16.42 -20.30 -10.90
CA SER A 3 -17.74 -19.85 -10.47
C SER A 3 -17.70 -18.90 -9.28
N ASP A 4 -16.74 -19.09 -8.39
CA ASP A 4 -16.76 -18.43 -7.08
C ASP A 4 -16.24 -17.00 -7.21
N PHE A 5 -15.20 -16.80 -8.03
CA PHE A 5 -14.75 -15.47 -8.43
C PHE A 5 -15.85 -14.67 -9.15
N GLU A 6 -16.59 -15.30 -10.08
CA GLU A 6 -17.67 -14.63 -10.82
C GLU A 6 -18.85 -14.27 -9.91
N SER A 7 -19.17 -15.11 -8.92
CA SER A 7 -20.16 -14.80 -7.88
C SER A 7 -19.72 -13.60 -7.05
N TYR A 8 -18.48 -13.58 -6.57
CA TYR A 8 -17.95 -12.44 -5.82
C TYR A 8 -17.85 -11.17 -6.67
N GLU A 9 -17.55 -11.29 -7.96
CA GLU A 9 -17.53 -10.16 -8.90
C GLU A 9 -18.94 -9.56 -9.04
N GLN A 10 -19.97 -10.40 -9.13
CA GLN A 10 -21.35 -9.96 -9.20
C GLN A 10 -21.81 -9.29 -7.90
N ASP A 11 -21.51 -9.89 -6.74
CA ASP A 11 -21.86 -9.34 -5.43
C ASP A 11 -21.16 -8.00 -5.19
N PHE A 12 -19.88 -7.91 -5.56
CA PHE A 12 -19.11 -6.66 -5.49
C PHE A 12 -19.74 -5.57 -6.36
N ALA A 13 -20.13 -5.89 -7.60
CA ALA A 13 -20.74 -4.92 -8.52
C ALA A 13 -22.11 -4.41 -8.03
N VAL A 14 -22.93 -5.27 -7.42
CA VAL A 14 -24.20 -4.86 -6.81
C VAL A 14 -23.93 -3.94 -5.62
N LEU A 15 -22.99 -4.33 -4.76
CA LEU A 15 -22.66 -3.59 -3.55
C LEU A 15 -22.06 -2.21 -3.86
N THR A 16 -21.16 -2.10 -4.84
CA THR A 16 -20.60 -0.80 -5.26
C THR A 16 -21.65 0.13 -5.86
N ALA A 17 -22.61 -0.41 -6.63
CA ALA A 17 -23.72 0.36 -7.17
C ALA A 17 -24.63 0.89 -6.05
N GLU A 18 -24.95 0.06 -5.06
CA GLU A 18 -25.71 0.49 -3.88
C GLU A 18 -24.98 1.56 -3.08
N ILE A 19 -23.69 1.36 -2.79
CA ILE A 19 -22.85 2.31 -2.07
C ILE A 19 -22.84 3.65 -2.82
N THR A 20 -22.62 3.65 -4.13
CA THR A 20 -22.64 4.87 -4.96
C THR A 20 -23.97 5.61 -4.84
N GLY A 21 -25.09 4.87 -4.94
CA GLY A 21 -26.43 5.44 -4.80
C GLY A 21 -26.70 6.03 -3.42
N ARG A 22 -26.18 5.41 -2.36
CA ARG A 22 -26.30 5.90 -0.98
C ARG A 22 -25.39 7.10 -0.73
N ILE A 23 -24.14 7.09 -1.20
CA ILE A 23 -23.20 8.22 -1.13
C ILE A 23 -23.81 9.48 -1.76
N GLY A 24 -24.54 9.35 -2.87
CA GLY A 24 -25.25 10.47 -3.51
C GLY A 24 -26.49 10.96 -2.74
N LYS A 25 -27.04 10.16 -1.84
CA LYS A 25 -28.17 10.52 -0.95
C LYS A 25 -27.72 11.11 0.38
N VAL A 26 -26.55 10.72 0.89
CA VAL A 26 -25.97 11.21 2.16
C VAL A 26 -26.01 12.75 2.30
N PRO A 27 -25.70 13.56 1.27
CA PRO A 27 -25.75 15.02 1.39
C PRO A 27 -27.15 15.60 1.52
N LYS A 28 -28.20 14.83 1.18
CA LYS A 28 -29.61 15.26 1.24
C LYS A 28 -30.28 14.96 2.58
N LEU A 29 -29.58 14.23 3.45
CA LEU A 29 -30.09 13.79 4.75
C LEU A 29 -29.48 14.65 5.87
N VAL A 30 -30.23 14.84 6.96
CA VAL A 30 -29.82 15.69 8.09
C VAL A 30 -30.07 14.93 9.41
N GLY A 31 -29.33 15.26 10.47
CA GLY A 31 -29.54 14.71 11.81
C GLY A 31 -29.25 13.21 11.92
N ASP A 32 -30.10 12.49 12.65
CA ASP A 32 -29.90 11.07 12.95
C ASP A 32 -30.05 10.15 11.73
N GLU A 33 -30.90 10.51 10.76
CA GLU A 33 -31.02 9.78 9.49
C GLU A 33 -29.72 9.80 8.70
N LYS A 34 -29.01 10.93 8.73
CA LYS A 34 -27.68 11.04 8.12
C LYS A 34 -26.68 10.16 8.84
N LYS A 35 -26.64 10.19 10.18
CA LYS A 35 -25.71 9.36 10.97
C LYS A 35 -25.93 7.86 10.71
N GLN A 36 -27.19 7.42 10.68
CA GLN A 36 -27.54 6.04 10.34
C GLN A 36 -27.12 5.68 8.91
N MET A 37 -27.34 6.56 7.94
CA MET A 37 -26.93 6.32 6.56
C MET A 37 -25.41 6.30 6.36
N VAL A 38 -24.68 7.15 7.07
CA VAL A 38 -23.21 7.13 7.10
C VAL A 38 -22.71 5.80 7.68
N ALA A 39 -23.24 5.36 8.81
CA ALA A 39 -22.88 4.07 9.42
C ALA A 39 -23.22 2.87 8.51
N ASN A 40 -24.36 2.92 7.84
CA ASN A 40 -24.76 1.89 6.86
C ASN A 40 -23.80 1.84 5.66
N VAL A 41 -23.39 3.00 5.14
CA VAL A 41 -22.41 3.05 4.03
C VAL A 41 -21.03 2.60 4.48
N GLU A 42 -20.60 2.92 5.71
CA GLU A 42 -19.34 2.42 6.28
C GLU A 42 -19.34 0.89 6.37
N LYS A 43 -20.43 0.29 6.86
CA LYS A 43 -20.56 -1.16 6.92
C LYS A 43 -20.53 -1.81 5.54
N GLN A 44 -21.25 -1.25 4.55
CA GLN A 44 -21.24 -1.77 3.18
C GLN A 44 -19.88 -1.62 2.50
N LEU A 45 -19.14 -0.54 2.79
CA LEU A 45 -17.76 -0.40 2.32
C LEU A 45 -16.86 -1.48 2.92
N GLU A 46 -17.06 -1.85 4.19
CA GLU A 46 -16.32 -2.94 4.82
C GLU A 46 -16.64 -4.30 4.18
N GLU A 47 -17.92 -4.61 3.96
CA GLU A 47 -18.37 -5.80 3.22
C GLU A 47 -17.77 -5.86 1.79
N ALA A 48 -17.66 -4.71 1.11
CA ALA A 48 -17.04 -4.63 -0.21
C ALA A 48 -15.52 -4.87 -0.18
N ARG A 49 -14.83 -4.51 0.91
CA ARG A 49 -13.41 -4.83 1.10
C ARG A 49 -13.22 -6.33 1.34
N GLU A 50 -14.07 -6.93 2.16
CA GLU A 50 -14.04 -8.37 2.42
C GLU A 50 -14.22 -9.15 1.10
N LEU A 51 -15.17 -8.77 0.25
CA LEU A 51 -15.34 -9.38 -1.07
C LEU A 51 -14.10 -9.24 -1.97
N LEU A 52 -13.43 -8.07 -1.97
CA LEU A 52 -12.18 -7.89 -2.71
C LEU A 52 -11.06 -8.81 -2.19
N GLU A 53 -10.96 -8.99 -0.88
CA GLU A 53 -9.98 -9.90 -0.28
C GLU A 53 -10.27 -11.36 -0.66
N GLN A 54 -11.54 -11.79 -0.65
CA GLN A 54 -11.93 -13.12 -1.12
C GLN A 54 -11.57 -13.32 -2.59
N MET A 55 -11.89 -12.34 -3.45
CA MET A 55 -11.53 -12.41 -4.87
C MET A 55 -10.00 -12.44 -5.08
N GLU A 56 -9.20 -11.77 -4.24
CA GLU A 56 -7.74 -11.87 -4.30
C GLU A 56 -7.23 -13.26 -3.95
N LEU A 57 -7.83 -13.93 -2.97
CA LEU A 57 -7.48 -15.30 -2.61
C LEU A 57 -7.78 -16.25 -3.77
N GLU A 58 -8.97 -16.14 -4.36
CA GLU A 58 -9.36 -16.92 -5.54
C GLU A 58 -8.37 -16.74 -6.71
N VAL A 59 -7.96 -15.49 -7.00
CA VAL A 59 -6.99 -15.21 -8.07
C VAL A 59 -5.61 -15.83 -7.81
N ARG A 60 -5.22 -16.01 -6.54
CA ARG A 60 -3.97 -16.71 -6.20
C ARG A 60 -4.05 -18.21 -6.46
N GLU A 61 -5.23 -18.82 -6.35
CA GLU A 61 -5.43 -20.24 -6.65
C GLU A 61 -5.48 -20.53 -8.15
N ILE A 62 -5.80 -19.53 -8.98
CA ILE A 62 -5.83 -19.66 -10.44
C ILE A 62 -4.42 -19.92 -11.02
N PRO A 63 -4.25 -20.84 -11.99
CA PRO A 63 -2.98 -21.08 -12.67
C PRO A 63 -2.39 -19.83 -13.32
N PRO A 64 -1.06 -19.66 -13.35
CA PRO A 64 -0.40 -18.44 -13.84
C PRO A 64 -0.71 -18.11 -15.31
N GLN A 65 -1.10 -19.10 -16.11
CA GLN A 65 -1.46 -18.95 -17.53
C GLN A 65 -2.77 -18.18 -17.74
N SER A 66 -3.75 -18.31 -16.84
CA SER A 66 -5.05 -17.59 -16.89
C SER A 66 -5.12 -16.41 -15.93
N ARG A 67 -4.21 -16.33 -14.94
CA ARG A 67 -4.17 -15.30 -13.89
C ARG A 67 -4.04 -13.86 -14.41
N GLY A 68 -3.44 -13.66 -15.59
CA GLY A 68 -3.19 -12.32 -16.15
C GLY A 68 -4.45 -11.49 -16.35
N MET A 69 -5.55 -12.10 -16.83
CA MET A 69 -6.82 -11.41 -17.04
C MET A 69 -7.46 -11.00 -15.72
N TYR A 70 -7.55 -11.93 -14.77
CA TYR A 70 -8.13 -11.70 -13.44
C TYR A 70 -7.33 -10.68 -12.62
N SER A 71 -6.00 -10.68 -12.74
CA SER A 71 -5.13 -9.68 -12.10
C SER A 71 -5.39 -8.27 -12.60
N SER A 72 -5.73 -8.11 -13.89
CA SER A 72 -6.08 -6.81 -14.46
C SER A 72 -7.45 -6.32 -13.98
N ARG A 73 -8.44 -7.21 -13.90
CA ARG A 73 -9.74 -6.91 -13.30
C ARG A 73 -9.62 -6.51 -11.84
N MET A 74 -8.83 -7.27 -11.06
CA MET A 74 -8.58 -7.01 -9.64
C MET A 74 -7.99 -5.62 -9.40
N ARG A 75 -7.04 -5.17 -10.24
CA ARG A 75 -6.51 -3.80 -10.18
C ARG A 75 -7.58 -2.74 -10.43
N SER A 76 -8.52 -3.01 -11.34
CA SER A 76 -9.61 -2.09 -11.67
C SER A 76 -10.59 -1.96 -10.50
N TYR A 77 -10.99 -3.07 -9.88
CA TYR A 77 -11.88 -3.03 -8.71
C TYR A 77 -11.23 -2.36 -7.49
N LYS A 78 -9.93 -2.58 -7.25
CA LYS A 78 -9.19 -1.83 -6.22
C LYS A 78 -9.21 -0.32 -6.46
N GLN A 79 -9.06 0.11 -7.72
CA GLN A 79 -9.13 1.51 -8.07
C GLN A 79 -10.54 2.08 -7.87
N GLU A 80 -11.57 1.33 -8.25
CA GLU A 80 -12.97 1.69 -8.03
C GLU A 80 -13.30 1.83 -6.53
N MET A 81 -12.83 0.89 -5.72
CA MET A 81 -12.97 0.95 -4.26
C MET A 81 -12.31 2.19 -3.67
N GLY A 82 -11.08 2.51 -4.11
CA GLY A 82 -10.39 3.74 -3.69
C GLY A 82 -11.15 5.01 -4.07
N LYS A 83 -11.84 5.03 -5.23
CA LYS A 83 -12.71 6.16 -5.63
C LYS A 83 -13.95 6.24 -4.72
N LEU A 84 -14.62 5.12 -4.46
CA LEU A 84 -15.80 5.08 -3.59
C LEU A 84 -15.50 5.57 -2.18
N GLU A 85 -14.36 5.18 -1.61
CA GLU A 85 -13.92 5.69 -0.30
C GLU A 85 -13.64 7.19 -0.31
N ALA A 86 -13.00 7.70 -1.37
CA ALA A 86 -12.74 9.13 -1.51
C ALA A 86 -14.04 9.93 -1.67
N ASP A 87 -15.00 9.42 -2.43
CA ASP A 87 -16.29 10.06 -2.66
C ASP A 87 -17.18 10.00 -1.42
N PHE A 88 -17.15 8.91 -0.66
CA PHE A 88 -17.80 8.83 0.65
C PHE A 88 -17.21 9.85 1.64
N LYS A 89 -15.88 9.94 1.74
CA LYS A 89 -15.21 10.95 2.59
C LYS A 89 -15.61 12.37 2.19
N ARG A 90 -15.65 12.67 0.89
CA ARG A 90 -16.09 13.98 0.38
C ARG A 90 -17.57 14.25 0.70
N SER A 91 -18.44 13.28 0.49
CA SER A 91 -19.87 13.38 0.82
C SER A 91 -20.13 13.59 2.31
N ARG A 92 -19.29 12.97 3.17
CA ARG A 92 -19.32 13.16 4.62
C ARG A 92 -18.87 14.58 5.03
N ILE A 93 -17.79 15.08 4.44
CA ILE A 93 -17.17 16.38 4.79
C ILE A 93 -17.95 17.57 4.20
N ALA A 94 -18.46 17.46 2.97
CA ALA A 94 -19.11 18.56 2.25
C ALA A 94 -20.39 19.10 2.92
N TYR A 95 -20.90 18.42 3.94
CA TYR A 95 -22.05 18.86 4.72
C TYR A 95 -21.91 18.51 6.21
N SER A 96 -20.69 18.43 6.74
CA SER A 96 -20.51 18.55 8.19
C SER A 96 -20.87 20.00 8.55
N ASP A 97 -22.16 20.20 8.87
CA ASP A 97 -22.65 21.41 9.51
C ASP A 97 -21.89 21.70 10.82
N GLU A 98 -21.13 20.75 11.38
CA GLU A 98 -20.29 20.98 12.57
C GLU A 98 -19.18 21.98 12.28
N VAL A 99 -18.50 21.93 11.13
CA VAL A 99 -17.45 22.93 10.81
C VAL A 99 -18.06 24.31 10.49
N ARG A 100 -19.29 24.36 9.99
CA ARG A 100 -19.97 25.63 9.66
C ARG A 100 -20.63 26.28 10.90
N ASN A 101 -21.24 25.50 11.78
CA ASN A 101 -21.80 25.99 13.05
C ASN A 101 -20.71 26.33 14.07
N GLU A 102 -19.59 25.59 14.14
CA GLU A 102 -18.45 25.97 14.98
C GLU A 102 -17.77 27.26 14.51
N LEU A 103 -17.91 27.60 13.22
CA LEU A 103 -17.34 28.82 12.64
C LEU A 103 -18.30 30.03 12.72
N LEU A 104 -19.60 29.84 12.94
CA LEU A 104 -20.62 30.90 12.81
C LEU A 104 -21.78 30.88 13.85
N GLY A 105 -21.52 30.50 15.11
CA GLY A 105 -22.30 31.09 16.20
C GLY A 105 -22.67 30.18 17.37
N ASP A 106 -21.97 30.39 18.49
CA ASP A 106 -22.64 30.66 19.78
C ASP A 106 -21.72 31.57 20.62
N ASP A 107 -22.08 32.85 20.68
CA ASP A 107 -21.30 33.97 21.22
C ASP A 107 -21.32 34.05 22.76
N GLY A 108 -21.43 32.89 23.44
CA GLY A 108 -21.69 32.82 24.88
C GLY A 108 -20.61 32.15 25.75
N ASN A 109 -19.67 31.37 25.19
CA ASN A 109 -18.75 30.55 26.01
C ASN A 109 -17.35 30.33 25.40
N SER A 110 -16.88 31.21 24.49
CA SER A 110 -15.80 30.89 23.54
C SER A 110 -14.36 30.83 24.08
N SER A 111 -14.07 31.38 25.27
CA SER A 111 -12.70 31.43 25.80
C SER A 111 -12.13 30.05 26.16
N GLU A 112 -12.93 29.21 26.81
CA GLU A 112 -12.45 27.93 27.35
C GLU A 112 -12.32 26.87 26.24
N ASN A 113 -13.28 26.83 25.30
CA ASN A 113 -13.23 25.94 24.14
C ASN A 113 -12.11 26.32 23.17
N GLN A 114 -11.87 27.61 22.90
CA GLN A 114 -10.71 28.01 22.09
C GLN A 114 -9.38 27.59 22.73
N ARG A 115 -9.26 27.72 24.05
CA ARG A 115 -8.06 27.28 24.78
C ARG A 115 -7.86 25.76 24.70
N ALA A 116 -8.94 24.98 24.84
CA ALA A 116 -8.90 23.53 24.68
C ALA A 116 -8.47 23.11 23.26
N HIS A 117 -9.00 23.78 22.22
CA HIS A 117 -8.62 23.52 20.83
C HIS A 117 -7.17 23.90 20.51
N LEU A 118 -6.65 24.98 21.10
CA LEU A 118 -5.25 25.37 20.95
C LEU A 118 -4.32 24.36 21.64
N LEU A 119 -4.70 23.84 22.80
CA LEU A 119 -3.94 22.81 23.51
C LEU A 119 -3.93 21.49 22.72
N ASP A 120 -5.06 21.04 22.20
CA ASP A 120 -5.10 19.83 21.34
C ASP A 120 -4.26 20.00 20.08
N ASN A 121 -4.34 21.16 19.40
CA ASN A 121 -3.48 21.43 18.25
C ASN A 121 -1.99 21.42 18.63
N THR A 122 -1.64 21.99 19.77
CA THR A 122 -0.25 22.01 20.25
C THR A 122 0.23 20.59 20.53
N GLU A 123 -0.58 19.77 21.19
CA GLU A 123 -0.25 18.37 21.50
C GLU A 123 -0.15 17.52 20.22
N ARG A 124 -1.05 17.72 19.26
CA ARG A 124 -0.99 17.06 17.94
C ARG A 124 0.25 17.47 17.17
N LEU A 125 0.62 18.74 17.22
CA LEU A 125 1.83 19.25 16.57
C LEU A 125 3.08 18.67 17.24
N GLU A 126 3.11 18.60 18.58
CA GLU A 126 4.21 17.97 19.32
C GLU A 126 4.34 16.48 18.99
N ARG A 127 3.22 15.73 18.97
CA ARG A 127 3.18 14.32 18.55
C ARG A 127 3.66 14.14 17.11
N SER A 128 3.27 15.04 16.21
CA SER A 128 3.72 15.03 14.82
C SER A 128 5.23 15.32 14.72
N SER A 129 5.72 16.28 15.49
CA SER A 129 7.16 16.63 15.54
C SER A 129 7.99 15.44 16.01
N ARG A 130 7.59 14.77 17.10
CA ARG A 130 8.28 13.56 17.60
C ARG A 130 8.27 12.43 16.58
N ARG A 131 7.17 12.23 15.86
CA ARG A 131 7.08 11.22 14.78
C ARG A 131 7.98 11.56 13.59
N LEU A 132 8.07 12.83 13.22
CA LEU A 132 8.98 13.29 12.16
C LEU A 132 10.45 13.12 12.56
N GLU A 133 10.80 13.46 13.80
CA GLU A 133 12.16 13.29 14.33
C GLU A 133 12.56 11.80 14.37
N ALA A 134 11.67 10.93 14.87
CA ALA A 134 11.90 9.48 14.84
C ALA A 134 12.01 8.94 13.40
N GLY A 135 11.16 9.42 12.49
CA GLY A 135 11.21 9.05 11.08
C GLY A 135 12.51 9.49 10.40
N TYR A 136 13.00 10.68 10.72
CA TYR A 136 14.29 11.19 10.25
C TYR A 136 15.45 10.34 10.78
N GLN A 137 15.44 9.99 12.06
CA GLN A 137 16.47 9.13 12.65
C GLN A 137 16.52 7.75 11.95
N ILE A 138 15.36 7.13 11.73
CA ILE A 138 15.26 5.86 11.00
C ILE A 138 15.78 6.03 9.57
N ALA A 139 15.44 7.12 8.88
CA ALA A 139 15.92 7.36 7.52
C ALA A 139 17.46 7.45 7.46
N VAL A 140 18.09 8.17 8.40
CA VAL A 140 19.55 8.26 8.50
C VAL A 140 20.19 6.89 8.79
N GLU A 141 19.60 6.10 9.70
CA GLU A 141 20.08 4.75 9.98
C GLU A 141 19.98 3.84 8.74
N THR A 142 18.86 3.92 8.01
CA THR A 142 18.69 3.15 6.76
C THR A 142 19.65 3.60 5.66
N GLU A 143 20.01 4.88 5.60
CA GLU A 143 21.03 5.39 4.67
C GLU A 143 22.40 4.80 4.99
N GLN A 144 22.77 4.76 6.28
CA GLN A 144 24.04 4.16 6.73
C GLN A 144 24.11 2.66 6.41
N ILE A 145 23.04 1.90 6.70
CA ILE A 145 22.96 0.48 6.34
C ILE A 145 23.05 0.31 4.81
N GLY A 146 22.39 1.19 4.05
CA GLY A 146 22.46 1.22 2.59
C GLY A 146 23.90 1.42 2.08
N GLN A 147 24.63 2.35 2.68
CA GLN A 147 26.03 2.60 2.35
C GLN A 147 26.92 1.38 2.65
N GLU A 148 26.75 0.76 3.81
CA GLU A 148 27.48 -0.46 4.18
C GLU A 148 27.18 -1.63 3.22
N MET A 149 25.91 -1.79 2.83
CA MET A 149 25.53 -2.79 1.81
C MET A 149 26.22 -2.54 0.47
N LEU A 150 26.32 -1.28 0.02
CA LEU A 150 27.02 -0.95 -1.23
C LEU A 150 28.52 -1.21 -1.14
N GLU A 151 29.14 -0.95 0.01
CA GLU A 151 30.55 -1.26 0.25
C GLU A 151 30.79 -2.79 0.23
N ASN A 152 29.93 -3.55 0.92
CA ASN A 152 29.97 -5.01 0.92
C ASN A 152 29.79 -5.58 -0.49
N LEU A 153 28.82 -5.08 -1.26
CA LEU A 153 28.62 -5.50 -2.66
C LEU A 153 29.81 -5.18 -3.56
N SER A 154 30.46 -4.03 -3.36
CA SER A 154 31.69 -3.67 -4.07
C SER A 154 32.83 -4.63 -3.75
N HIS A 155 33.00 -4.96 -2.48
CA HIS A 155 34.01 -5.90 -2.02
C HIS A 155 33.75 -7.33 -2.54
N ASP A 156 32.50 -7.78 -2.54
CA ASP A 156 32.12 -9.09 -3.05
C ASP A 156 32.28 -9.17 -4.58
N ARG A 157 31.98 -8.09 -5.31
CA ARG A 157 32.30 -7.98 -6.73
C ARG A 157 33.80 -8.15 -6.98
N GLU A 158 34.65 -7.51 -6.18
CA GLU A 158 36.10 -7.64 -6.29
C GLU A 158 36.56 -9.09 -6.02
N LYS A 159 36.02 -9.73 -4.97
CA LYS A 159 36.28 -11.16 -4.69
C LYS A 159 35.90 -12.05 -5.88
N ILE A 160 34.73 -11.84 -6.47
CA ILE A 160 34.27 -12.60 -7.64
C ILE A 160 35.21 -12.36 -8.84
N GLN A 161 35.64 -11.12 -9.07
CA GLN A 161 36.57 -10.81 -10.16
C GLN A 161 37.91 -11.52 -9.97
N ARG A 162 38.50 -11.46 -8.77
CA ARG A 162 39.74 -12.17 -8.44
C ARG A 162 39.59 -13.69 -8.58
N ALA A 163 38.47 -14.25 -8.13
CA ALA A 163 38.18 -15.68 -8.29
C ALA A 163 38.08 -16.09 -9.77
N ARG A 164 37.43 -15.28 -10.61
CA ARG A 164 37.34 -15.51 -12.06
C ARG A 164 38.70 -15.41 -12.76
N GLU A 165 39.55 -14.47 -12.35
CA GLU A 165 40.89 -14.32 -12.90
C GLU A 165 41.78 -15.52 -12.53
N ARG A 166 41.74 -15.95 -11.26
CA ARG A 166 42.45 -17.15 -10.80
C ARG A 166 41.98 -18.42 -11.51
N LEU A 167 40.69 -18.56 -11.77
CA LEU A 167 40.14 -19.68 -12.56
C LEU A 167 40.69 -19.67 -13.99
N ARG A 168 40.70 -18.51 -14.67
CA ARG A 168 41.27 -18.38 -16.01
C ARG A 168 42.76 -18.73 -16.06
N GLU A 169 43.54 -18.28 -15.08
CA GLU A 169 44.95 -18.63 -14.97
C GLU A 169 45.14 -20.13 -14.76
N THR A 170 44.31 -20.73 -13.89
CA THR A 170 44.32 -22.17 -13.63
C THR A 170 43.97 -22.97 -14.89
N ASP A 171 42.95 -22.56 -15.65
CA ASP A 171 42.58 -23.17 -16.92
C ASP A 171 43.71 -23.07 -17.96
N ALA A 172 44.39 -21.93 -18.04
CA ALA A 172 45.54 -21.76 -18.92
C ALA A 172 46.72 -22.67 -18.54
N ASN A 173 46.99 -22.80 -17.23
CA ASN A 173 48.03 -23.68 -16.71
C ASN A 173 47.67 -25.17 -16.90
N LEU A 174 46.41 -25.56 -16.69
CA LEU A 174 45.91 -26.90 -17.00
C LEU A 174 46.05 -27.23 -18.49
N GLY A 175 45.74 -26.29 -19.38
CA GLY A 175 45.94 -26.45 -20.82
C GLY A 175 47.41 -26.67 -21.21
N LYS A 176 48.35 -25.94 -20.58
CA LYS A 176 49.80 -26.15 -20.77
C LYS A 176 50.24 -27.53 -20.24
N SER A 177 49.83 -27.88 -19.03
CA SER A 177 50.15 -29.18 -18.40
C SER A 177 49.60 -30.35 -19.20
N SER A 178 48.35 -30.25 -19.69
CA SER A 178 47.74 -31.23 -20.58
C SER A 178 48.56 -31.42 -21.87
N ARG A 179 48.99 -30.32 -22.51
CA ARG A 179 49.82 -30.39 -23.71
C ARG A 179 51.19 -31.05 -23.46
N ILE A 180 51.83 -30.76 -22.33
CA ILE A 180 53.09 -31.42 -21.93
C ILE A 180 52.89 -32.91 -21.72
N LEU A 181 51.83 -33.30 -20.99
CA LEU A 181 51.48 -34.71 -20.76
C LEU A 181 51.21 -35.44 -22.07
N THR A 182 50.44 -34.86 -22.99
CA THR A 182 50.22 -35.45 -24.33
C THR A 182 51.53 -35.59 -25.11
N GLY A 183 52.45 -34.63 -25.01
CA GLY A 183 53.77 -34.70 -25.62
C GLY A 183 54.65 -35.81 -25.04
N MET A 184 54.57 -36.05 -23.73
CA MET A 184 55.26 -37.17 -23.06
C MET A 184 54.68 -38.52 -23.48
N LEU A 185 53.36 -38.63 -23.61
CA LEU A 185 52.66 -39.88 -23.96
C LEU A 185 52.90 -40.32 -25.41
N ARG A 186 53.34 -39.39 -26.27
CA ARG A 186 53.61 -39.62 -27.70
C ARG A 186 55.06 -39.96 -28.01
N ARG A 187 55.96 -39.91 -27.02
CA ARG A 187 57.35 -40.37 -27.10
C ARG A 187 57.44 -41.79 -26.58
#